data_AF-A0A8J7A231-F1
#
_entry.id   AF-A0A8J7A231-F1
#
_cell.length_a   1.000
_cell.length_b   1.000
_cell.length_c   1.000
_cell.angle_alpha   90.00
_cell.angle_beta   90.00
_cell.angle_gamma   90.00
#
_symmetry.space_group_name_H-M   'P 1'
#
loop_
_entity.id
_entity.type
_entity.pdbx_description
1 polymer ?
#
loop_
_entity_poly.entity_id
_entity_poly.type
_entity_poly.pdbx_seq_one_letter_code
_entity_poly.pdbx_strand_id
1 'polypeptide(L)'
;MQRYWKVLRLFWSAAIAAELEYRINFVIATFSSLGNLAGSLFGLFLFYRTGYTFAGWSWEAALIVLGIFTLLQGFSATFLAPNLNRIVRHVQEGTLDFILLKPIRSQFWLSTNTISPWGLPDLIFGCIIIGYAGQRLGVGIDKYLLSVVPLFFGLVILYSLWFMLGSMTIWFVKIYNVTEVLRSLLEAGRYPI
;
A
#
# COMPACT_ATOMS: atom_id res chain seq x y z
N MET A 1 -0.74 -20.87 17.71
CA MET A 1 -1.14 -19.46 17.47
C MET A 1 -0.34 -18.46 18.31
N GLN A 2 -0.24 -18.59 19.63
CA GLN A 2 0.46 -17.62 20.49
C GLN A 2 1.94 -17.36 20.10
N ARG A 3 2.66 -18.39 19.61
CA ARG A 3 4.05 -18.24 19.14
C ARG A 3 4.18 -17.26 17.97
N TYR A 4 3.28 -17.33 16.98
CA TYR A 4 3.32 -16.45 15.81
C TYR A 4 3.06 -14.99 16.19
N TRP A 5 2.10 -14.74 17.08
CA TRP A 5 1.82 -13.40 17.60
C TRP A 5 2.99 -12.81 18.38
N LYS A 6 3.67 -13.61 19.22
CA LYS A 6 4.88 -13.16 19.93
C LYS A 6 6.00 -12.77 18.97
N VAL A 7 6.24 -13.59 17.94
CA VAL A 7 7.24 -13.31 16.91
C VAL A 7 6.89 -12.07 16.10
N LEU A 8 5.64 -11.92 15.69
CA LEU A 8 5.17 -10.73 14.96
C LEU A 8 5.38 -9.46 15.78
N ARG A 9 5.01 -9.49 17.06
CA ARG A 9 5.22 -8.35 17.96
C ARG A 9 6.70 -7.98 18.06
N LEU A 10 7.60 -8.96 18.18
CA LEU A 10 9.04 -8.75 18.22
C LEU A 10 9.57 -8.14 16.91
N PHE A 11 9.16 -8.66 15.76
CA PHE A 11 9.53 -8.12 14.45
C PHE A 11 9.09 -6.67 14.29
N TRP A 12 7.83 -6.38 14.62
CA TRP A 12 7.28 -5.05 14.44
C TRP A 12 7.86 -4.07 15.46
N SER A 13 8.09 -4.48 16.71
CA SER A 13 8.76 -3.61 17.69
C SER A 13 10.18 -3.28 17.28
N ALA A 14 10.93 -4.25 16.74
CA ALA A 14 12.29 -4.03 16.27
C ALA A 14 12.31 -3.13 15.02
N ALA A 15 11.41 -3.37 14.07
CA ALA A 15 11.29 -2.56 12.87
C ALA A 15 10.92 -1.10 13.21
N ILE A 16 9.93 -0.89 14.08
CA ILE A 16 9.53 0.44 14.53
C ILE A 16 10.67 1.13 15.28
N ALA A 17 11.39 0.42 16.17
CA ALA A 17 12.53 1.00 16.88
C ALA A 17 13.64 1.47 15.92
N ALA A 18 13.95 0.68 14.89
CA ALA A 18 14.93 1.05 13.86
C ALA A 18 14.46 2.24 13.02
N GLU A 19 13.18 2.31 12.67
CA GLU A 19 12.63 3.41 11.86
C GLU A 19 12.52 4.72 12.68
N LEU A 20 12.24 4.63 13.98
CA LEU A 20 12.18 5.79 14.88
C LEU A 20 13.55 6.43 15.16
N GLU A 21 14.64 5.75 14.84
CA GLU A 21 15.98 6.35 14.84
C GLU A 21 16.06 7.48 13.80
N TYR A 22 15.39 7.30 12.65
CA TYR A 22 15.37 8.26 11.56
C TYR A 22 14.08 9.09 11.57
N ARG A 23 13.94 9.99 12.56
CA ARG A 23 12.71 10.81 12.71
C ARG A 23 12.48 11.81 11.57
N ILE A 24 13.56 12.39 11.05
CA ILE A 24 13.51 13.35 9.92
C ILE A 24 12.91 12.69 8.68
N ASN A 25 13.25 11.43 8.51
CA ASN A 25 12.78 10.56 7.46
C ASN A 25 11.24 10.50 7.49
N PHE A 26 10.61 10.20 8.63
CA PHE A 26 9.15 10.24 8.76
C PHE A 26 8.53 11.59 8.34
N VAL A 27 9.18 12.71 8.70
CA VAL A 27 8.74 14.05 8.31
C VAL A 27 8.81 14.22 6.78
N ILE A 28 9.91 13.83 6.16
CA ILE A 28 10.09 13.86 4.70
C ILE A 28 8.99 13.05 4.02
N ALA A 29 8.72 11.82 4.46
CA ALA A 29 7.67 11.02 3.86
C ALA A 29 6.27 11.61 4.04
N THR A 30 6.02 12.26 5.17
CA THR A 30 4.76 13.00 5.37
C THR A 30 4.61 14.14 4.37
N PHE A 31 5.67 14.92 4.14
CA PHE A 31 5.66 15.96 3.10
C PHE A 31 5.55 15.38 1.68
N SER A 32 6.23 14.28 1.38
CA SER A 32 6.11 13.61 0.08
C SER A 32 4.70 13.07 -0.17
N SER A 33 4.08 12.46 0.84
CA SER A 33 2.69 12.00 0.81
C SER A 33 1.73 13.17 0.58
N LEU A 34 1.91 14.28 1.31
CA LEU A 34 1.12 15.49 1.12
C LEU A 34 1.27 16.06 -0.30
N GLY A 35 2.50 16.10 -0.82
CA GLY A 35 2.78 16.54 -2.19
C GLY A 35 2.13 15.65 -3.25
N ASN A 36 2.20 14.32 -3.09
CA ASN A 36 1.56 13.36 -3.98
C ASN A 36 0.04 13.50 -3.97
N LEU A 37 -0.55 13.67 -2.79
CA LEU A 37 -1.99 13.88 -2.64
C LEU A 37 -2.43 15.21 -3.23
N ALA A 38 -1.69 16.29 -2.98
CA ALA A 38 -1.96 17.60 -3.58
C ALA A 38 -1.86 17.54 -5.10
N GLY A 39 -0.84 16.88 -5.65
CA GLY A 39 -0.69 16.65 -7.08
C GLY A 39 -1.83 15.83 -7.69
N SER A 40 -2.27 14.78 -6.99
CA SER A 40 -3.37 13.93 -7.45
C SER A 40 -4.72 14.66 -7.40
N LEU A 41 -4.98 15.43 -6.34
CA LEU A 41 -6.15 16.30 -6.23
C LEU A 41 -6.14 17.40 -7.30
N PHE A 42 -4.97 17.99 -7.55
CA PHE A 42 -4.81 18.99 -8.60
C PHE A 42 -5.07 18.39 -10.00
N GLY A 43 -4.56 17.19 -10.27
CA GLY A 43 -4.86 16.46 -11.50
C GLY A 43 -6.36 16.21 -11.67
N LEU A 44 -7.02 15.70 -10.62
CA LEU A 44 -8.47 15.48 -10.61
C LEU A 44 -9.24 16.80 -10.83
N PHE A 45 -8.81 17.88 -10.19
CA PHE A 45 -9.38 19.22 -10.33
C PHE A 45 -9.29 19.75 -11.77
N LEU A 46 -8.18 19.53 -12.48
CA LEU A 46 -8.02 19.98 -13.86
C LEU A 46 -9.01 19.30 -14.81
N PHE A 47 -9.30 18.01 -14.62
CA PHE A 47 -10.32 17.32 -15.41
C PHE A 47 -11.69 17.97 -15.23
N TYR A 48 -12.14 18.11 -13.98
CA TYR A 48 -13.47 18.66 -13.69
C TYR A 48 -13.62 20.16 -14.01
N ARG A 49 -12.52 20.94 -13.97
CA ARG A 49 -12.56 22.38 -14.29
C ARG A 49 -12.74 22.65 -15.78
N THR A 50 -12.25 21.78 -16.65
CA THR A 50 -12.33 21.95 -18.11
C THR A 50 -13.68 21.53 -18.70
N GLY A 51 -14.68 21.23 -17.85
CA GLY A 51 -16.00 20.75 -18.26
C GLY A 51 -16.03 19.27 -18.63
N TYR A 52 -14.87 18.59 -18.59
CA TYR A 52 -14.78 17.15 -18.73
C TYR A 52 -15.13 16.49 -17.41
N THR A 53 -16.20 15.70 -17.40
CA THR A 53 -16.54 14.85 -16.25
C THR A 53 -16.37 13.41 -16.69
N PHE A 54 -15.81 12.57 -15.80
CA PHE A 54 -15.81 11.14 -16.04
C PHE A 54 -17.27 10.67 -16.07
N ALA A 55 -17.64 9.88 -17.09
CA ALA A 55 -19.03 9.55 -17.34
C ALA A 55 -19.65 8.83 -16.12
N GLY A 56 -20.67 9.44 -15.51
CA GLY A 56 -21.36 8.88 -14.34
C GLY A 56 -20.69 9.15 -12.99
N TRP A 57 -19.59 9.91 -12.94
CA TRP A 57 -18.89 10.24 -11.70
C TRP A 57 -19.09 11.70 -11.31
N SER A 58 -19.56 11.93 -10.08
CA SER A 58 -19.50 13.25 -9.47
C SER A 58 -18.09 13.53 -8.93
N TRP A 59 -17.81 14.80 -8.67
CA TRP A 59 -16.57 15.23 -8.02
C TRP A 59 -16.28 14.44 -6.74
N GLU A 60 -17.29 14.31 -5.88
CA GLU A 60 -17.20 13.60 -4.61
C GLU A 60 -16.97 12.10 -4.84
N ALA A 61 -17.62 11.49 -5.83
CA ALA A 61 -17.43 10.07 -6.13
C ALA A 61 -16.00 9.79 -6.63
N ALA A 62 -15.45 10.68 -7.45
CA ALA A 62 -14.06 10.61 -7.89
C ALA A 62 -13.06 10.81 -6.74
N LEU A 63 -13.38 11.69 -5.77
CA LEU A 63 -12.58 11.84 -4.55
C LEU A 63 -12.56 10.58 -3.70
N ILE A 64 -13.67 9.84 -3.61
CA ILE A 64 -13.70 8.55 -2.90
C ILE A 64 -12.75 7.55 -3.58
N VAL A 65 -12.76 7.46 -4.91
CA VAL A 65 -11.84 6.58 -5.67
C VAL A 65 -10.39 6.94 -5.39
N LEU A 66 -10.07 8.24 -5.45
CA LEU A 66 -8.74 8.73 -5.13
C LEU A 66 -8.35 8.40 -3.67
N GLY A 67 -9.25 8.59 -2.72
CA GLY A 67 -9.01 8.28 -1.31
C GLY A 67 -8.77 6.79 -1.07
N ILE A 68 -9.51 5.91 -1.75
CA ILE A 68 -9.28 4.46 -1.73
C ILE A 68 -7.91 4.13 -2.32
N PHE A 69 -7.56 4.73 -3.46
CA PHE A 69 -6.24 4.56 -4.08
C PHE A 69 -5.12 4.98 -3.11
N THR A 70 -5.22 6.15 -2.48
CA THR A 70 -4.24 6.63 -1.49
C THR A 70 -4.14 5.69 -0.28
N LEU A 71 -5.27 5.17 0.20
CA LEU A 71 -5.29 4.19 1.30
C LEU A 71 -4.57 2.89 0.90
N LEU A 72 -4.87 2.34 -0.28
CA LEU A 72 -4.20 1.15 -0.79
C LEU A 72 -2.69 1.39 -0.98
N GLN A 73 -2.30 2.56 -1.46
CA GLN A 73 -0.89 2.97 -1.59
C GLN A 73 -0.20 3.04 -0.23
N GLY A 74 -0.84 3.65 0.78
CA GLY A 74 -0.30 3.71 2.15
C GLY A 74 -0.15 2.32 2.78
N PHE A 75 -1.16 1.46 2.63
CA PHE A 75 -1.08 0.06 3.09
C PHE A 75 0.08 -0.68 2.41
N SER A 76 0.16 -0.53 1.09
CA SER A 76 1.21 -1.11 0.26
C SER A 76 2.60 -0.66 0.70
N ALA A 77 2.81 0.64 0.92
CA ALA A 77 4.08 1.19 1.38
C ALA A 77 4.46 0.74 2.81
N THR A 78 3.48 0.61 3.71
CA THR A 78 3.72 0.27 5.12
C THR A 78 3.97 -1.22 5.33
N PHE A 79 3.18 -2.09 4.69
CA PHE A 79 3.18 -3.53 4.96
C PHE A 79 3.80 -4.36 3.84
N LEU A 80 3.51 -4.04 2.57
CA LEU A 80 3.88 -4.91 1.45
C LEU A 80 5.26 -4.59 0.91
N ALA A 81 5.52 -3.34 0.52
CA ALA A 81 6.75 -2.90 -0.13
C ALA A 81 8.03 -3.27 0.64
N PRO A 82 8.13 -3.05 1.97
CA PRO A 82 9.37 -3.32 2.72
C PRO A 82 9.70 -4.82 2.78
N ASN A 83 8.67 -5.66 2.74
CA ASN A 83 8.78 -7.11 2.86
C ASN A 83 8.98 -7.76 1.48
N LEU A 84 8.10 -7.47 0.54
CA LEU A 84 8.08 -8.13 -0.76
C LEU A 84 9.24 -7.70 -1.66
N ASN A 85 9.68 -6.44 -1.60
CA ASN A 85 10.90 -6.00 -2.32
C ASN A 85 12.16 -6.67 -1.76
N ARG A 86 12.16 -7.02 -0.47
CA ARG A 86 13.30 -7.75 0.14
C ARG A 86 13.38 -9.19 -0.34
N ILE A 87 12.29 -9.82 -0.79
CA ILE A 87 12.35 -11.19 -1.35
C ILE A 87 13.36 -11.24 -2.51
N VAL A 88 13.26 -10.26 -3.41
CA VAL A 88 14.16 -10.13 -4.57
C VAL A 88 15.62 -10.09 -4.12
N ARG A 89 15.90 -9.29 -3.09
CA ARG A 89 17.23 -9.15 -2.50
C ARG A 89 17.74 -10.45 -1.87
N HIS A 90 16.91 -11.17 -1.11
CA HIS A 90 17.31 -12.44 -0.49
C HIS A 90 17.64 -13.52 -1.53
N VAL A 91 16.94 -13.52 -2.66
CA VAL A 91 17.25 -14.42 -3.78
C VAL A 91 18.59 -14.03 -4.42
N GLN A 92 18.80 -12.75 -4.70
CA GLN A 92 20.05 -12.27 -5.32
C GLN A 92 21.28 -12.46 -4.45
N GLU A 93 21.15 -12.27 -3.13
CA GLU A 93 22.23 -12.44 -2.16
C GLU A 93 22.41 -13.92 -1.73
N GLY A 94 21.56 -14.85 -2.19
CA GLY A 94 21.59 -16.25 -1.76
C GLY A 94 21.23 -16.48 -0.29
N THR A 95 20.62 -15.49 0.37
CA THR A 95 20.26 -15.56 1.80
C THR A 95 18.86 -16.14 2.04
N LEU A 96 18.11 -16.42 0.97
CA LEU A 96 16.79 -17.05 1.06
C LEU A 96 16.84 -18.42 1.76
N ASP A 97 17.89 -19.19 1.56
CA ASP A 97 18.04 -20.52 2.17
C ASP A 97 18.05 -20.45 3.71
N PHE A 98 18.68 -19.42 4.27
CA PHE A 98 18.65 -19.20 5.73
C PHE A 98 17.26 -18.91 6.26
N ILE A 99 16.36 -18.39 5.44
CA ILE A 99 14.96 -18.15 5.81
C ILE A 99 14.16 -19.45 5.73
N LEU A 100 14.40 -20.26 4.71
CA LEU A 100 13.76 -21.56 4.53
C LEU A 100 14.10 -22.53 5.67
N LEU A 101 15.30 -22.44 6.24
CA LEU A 101 15.75 -23.27 7.37
C LEU A 101 15.15 -22.84 8.73
N LYS A 102 14.52 -21.66 8.83
CA LYS A 102 13.92 -21.22 10.11
C LYS A 102 12.69 -22.08 10.43
N PRO A 103 12.45 -22.43 11.71
CA PRO A 103 11.29 -23.23 12.12
C PRO A 103 9.99 -22.41 12.19
N ILE A 104 9.71 -21.63 11.13
CA ILE A 104 8.55 -20.75 10.96
C ILE A 104 8.18 -20.80 9.47
N ARG A 105 6.89 -20.74 9.14
CA ARG A 105 6.45 -20.68 7.74
C ARG A 105 7.14 -19.53 6.99
N SER A 106 7.83 -19.85 5.89
CA SER A 106 8.64 -18.90 5.13
C SER A 106 7.81 -17.76 4.53
N GLN A 107 6.60 -18.05 4.04
CA GLN A 107 5.69 -17.02 3.53
C GLN A 107 5.32 -15.99 4.62
N PHE A 108 5.03 -16.45 5.83
CA PHE A 108 4.75 -15.57 6.96
C PHE A 108 5.95 -14.69 7.28
N TRP A 109 7.14 -15.32 7.41
CA TRP A 109 8.37 -14.59 7.69
C TRP A 109 8.64 -13.53 6.62
N LEU A 110 8.64 -13.91 5.35
CA LEU A 110 8.91 -13.00 4.23
C LEU A 110 7.90 -11.86 4.13
N SER A 111 6.65 -12.06 4.54
CA SER A 111 5.58 -11.07 4.38
C SER A 111 5.41 -10.12 5.57
N THR A 112 5.84 -10.51 6.78
CA THR A 112 5.57 -9.74 8.01
C THR A 112 6.83 -9.36 8.80
N ASN A 113 8.02 -9.55 8.24
CA ASN A 113 9.28 -9.34 8.94
C ASN A 113 9.56 -7.87 9.29
N THR A 114 9.13 -6.92 8.46
CA THR A 114 9.44 -5.50 8.64
C THR A 114 8.21 -4.65 8.39
N ILE A 115 8.01 -3.61 9.18
CA ILE A 115 6.99 -2.59 8.92
C ILE A 115 7.68 -1.27 8.73
N SER A 116 7.17 -0.53 7.76
CA SER A 116 7.57 0.84 7.47
C SER A 116 6.48 1.81 7.95
N PRO A 117 6.79 2.78 8.83
CA PRO A 117 5.84 3.83 9.19
C PRO A 117 5.65 4.87 8.08
N TRP A 118 6.39 4.75 6.97
CA TRP A 118 6.45 5.72 5.88
C TRP A 118 5.14 5.86 5.09
N GLY A 119 4.34 4.81 5.01
CA GLY A 119 3.00 4.83 4.38
C GLY A 119 1.85 5.22 5.31
N LEU A 120 2.11 5.46 6.61
CA LEU A 120 1.06 5.88 7.56
C LEU A 120 0.41 7.22 7.19
N PRO A 121 1.14 8.25 6.70
CA PRO A 121 0.53 9.49 6.25
C PRO A 121 -0.50 9.26 5.13
N ASP A 122 -0.18 8.43 4.13
CA ASP A 122 -1.09 8.10 3.03
C ASP A 122 -2.34 7.37 3.54
N LEU A 123 -2.21 6.45 4.51
CA LEU A 123 -3.35 5.80 5.14
C LEU A 123 -4.29 6.80 5.83
N ILE A 124 -3.71 7.75 6.57
CA ILE A 124 -4.47 8.78 7.28
C ILE A 124 -5.17 9.70 6.27
N PHE A 125 -4.45 10.20 5.28
CA PHE A 125 -5.01 11.12 4.30
C PHE A 125 -6.08 10.45 3.42
N GLY A 126 -5.87 9.20 3.02
CA GLY A 126 -6.87 8.41 2.29
C GLY A 126 -8.16 8.28 3.09
N CYS A 127 -8.08 7.92 4.37
CA CYS A 127 -9.24 7.88 5.26
C CYS A 127 -9.95 9.23 5.41
N ILE A 128 -9.20 10.33 5.53
CA ILE A 128 -9.75 11.69 5.63
C ILE A 128 -10.52 12.06 4.35
N ILE A 129 -9.96 11.80 3.17
CA ILE A 129 -10.62 12.08 1.89
C ILE A 129 -11.89 11.25 1.74
N ILE A 130 -11.83 9.94 2.04
CA ILE A 130 -12.99 9.05 1.96
C ILE A 130 -14.11 9.55 2.87
N GLY A 131 -13.79 9.92 4.12
CA GLY A 131 -14.77 10.44 5.08
C GLY A 131 -15.37 11.77 4.64
N TYR A 132 -14.54 12.70 4.17
CA TYR A 132 -14.99 14.01 3.68
C TYR A 132 -15.91 13.91 2.47
N ALA A 133 -15.50 13.14 1.45
CA ALA A 133 -16.25 12.98 0.22
C ALA A 133 -17.54 12.18 0.44
N GLY A 134 -17.47 11.12 1.26
CA GLY A 134 -18.66 10.33 1.61
C GLY A 134 -19.66 11.10 2.47
N GLN A 135 -19.24 12.02 3.34
CA GLN A 135 -20.16 12.90 4.06
C GLN A 135 -20.90 13.85 3.10
N ARG A 136 -20.21 14.43 2.10
CA ARG A 136 -20.86 15.28 1.09
C ARG A 136 -21.85 14.51 0.20
N LEU A 137 -21.56 13.25 -0.11
CA LEU A 137 -22.45 12.36 -0.87
C LEU A 137 -23.64 11.84 -0.04
N GLY A 138 -23.67 12.10 1.27
CA GLY A 138 -24.69 11.53 2.16
C GLY A 138 -24.62 10.00 2.27
N VAL A 139 -23.41 9.43 2.18
CA VAL A 139 -23.18 7.99 2.27
C VAL A 139 -23.51 7.52 3.69
N GLY A 140 -24.48 6.61 3.82
CA GLY A 140 -24.81 5.98 5.09
C GLY A 140 -23.69 5.08 5.61
N ILE A 141 -23.64 4.87 6.93
CA ILE A 141 -22.64 4.05 7.62
C ILE A 141 -22.65 2.59 7.11
N ASP A 142 -23.81 2.11 6.69
CA ASP A 142 -24.03 0.81 6.05
C ASP A 142 -23.14 0.62 4.81
N LYS A 143 -23.03 1.66 3.96
CA LYS A 143 -22.23 1.60 2.73
C LYS A 143 -20.74 1.62 3.00
N TYR A 144 -20.29 2.30 4.05
CA TYR A 144 -18.89 2.19 4.50
C TYR A 144 -18.57 0.79 4.99
N LEU A 145 -19.50 0.13 5.69
CA LEU A 145 -19.28 -1.23 6.14
C LEU A 145 -19.24 -2.22 4.97
N LEU A 146 -20.11 -2.01 3.98
CA LEU A 146 -20.11 -2.79 2.73
C LEU A 146 -18.82 -2.61 1.92
N SER A 147 -18.21 -1.42 1.93
CA SER A 147 -16.97 -1.16 1.17
C SER A 147 -15.74 -1.84 1.77
N VAL A 148 -15.78 -2.26 3.05
CA VAL A 148 -14.69 -3.03 3.68
C VAL A 148 -14.44 -4.36 2.97
N VAL A 149 -15.49 -5.02 2.49
CA VAL A 149 -15.39 -6.33 1.81
C VAL A 149 -14.60 -6.24 0.50
N PRO A 150 -14.96 -5.42 -0.50
CA PRO A 150 -14.19 -5.28 -1.72
C PRO A 150 -12.80 -4.70 -1.45
N LEU A 151 -12.64 -3.80 -0.47
CA LEU A 151 -11.33 -3.28 -0.09
C LEU A 151 -10.42 -4.37 0.47
N PHE A 152 -10.95 -5.26 1.31
CA PHE A 152 -10.22 -6.42 1.81
C PHE A 152 -9.80 -7.36 0.67
N PHE A 153 -10.70 -7.68 -0.25
CA PHE A 153 -10.34 -8.47 -1.43
C PHE A 153 -9.28 -7.78 -2.31
N GLY A 154 -9.38 -6.46 -2.49
CA GLY A 154 -8.38 -5.68 -3.20
C GLY A 154 -6.99 -5.77 -2.55
N LEU A 155 -6.93 -5.68 -1.22
CA LEU A 155 -5.68 -5.85 -0.45
C LEU A 155 -5.10 -7.27 -0.59
N VAL A 156 -5.95 -8.29 -0.55
CA VAL A 156 -5.53 -9.69 -0.74
C VAL A 156 -5.01 -9.90 -2.16
N ILE A 157 -5.70 -9.39 -3.18
CA ILE A 157 -5.25 -9.47 -4.58
C ILE A 157 -3.92 -8.76 -4.75
N LEU A 158 -3.78 -7.55 -4.19
CA LEU A 158 -2.54 -6.78 -4.24
C LEU A 158 -1.36 -7.54 -3.60
N TYR A 159 -1.59 -8.14 -2.43
CA TYR A 159 -0.61 -9.01 -1.78
C TYR A 159 -0.24 -10.20 -2.66
N SER A 160 -1.23 -10.92 -3.19
CA SER A 160 -1.03 -12.10 -4.01
C SER A 160 -0.25 -11.78 -5.29
N LEU A 161 -0.60 -10.71 -5.99
CA LEU A 161 0.09 -10.27 -7.21
C LEU A 161 1.57 -9.99 -6.92
N TRP A 162 1.84 -9.21 -5.87
CA TRP A 162 3.21 -8.82 -5.56
C TRP A 162 4.04 -9.99 -5.02
N PHE A 163 3.43 -10.88 -4.24
CA PHE A 163 4.10 -12.10 -3.78
C PHE A 163 4.44 -13.03 -4.96
N MET A 164 3.53 -13.20 -5.92
CA MET A 164 3.81 -13.95 -7.15
C MET A 164 5.01 -13.36 -7.91
N LEU A 165 5.05 -12.03 -8.08
CA LEU A 165 6.21 -11.35 -8.70
C LEU A 165 7.51 -11.59 -7.91
N GLY A 166 7.44 -11.49 -6.58
CA GLY A 166 8.59 -11.79 -5.72
C GLY A 166 9.11 -13.21 -5.92
N SER A 167 8.21 -14.19 -5.97
CA SER A 167 8.56 -15.61 -6.16
C SER A 167 9.16 -15.92 -7.53
N MET A 168 8.76 -15.20 -8.59
CA MET A 168 9.35 -15.36 -9.92
C MET A 168 10.87 -15.07 -9.93
N THR A 169 11.38 -14.32 -8.95
CA THR A 169 12.80 -13.94 -8.88
C THR A 169 13.71 -15.15 -8.73
N ILE A 170 13.18 -16.26 -8.22
CA ILE A 170 13.90 -17.52 -8.12
C ILE A 170 14.39 -18.01 -9.50
N TRP A 171 13.61 -17.77 -10.55
CA TRP A 171 13.98 -18.15 -11.92
C TRP A 171 14.61 -17.00 -12.72
N PHE A 172 14.22 -15.75 -12.45
CA PHE A 172 14.73 -14.58 -13.17
C PHE A 172 15.51 -13.64 -12.24
N VAL A 173 16.79 -13.41 -12.54
CA VAL A 173 17.72 -12.69 -11.64
C VAL A 173 17.44 -11.18 -11.52
N LYS A 174 16.73 -10.56 -12.48
CA LYS A 174 16.48 -9.09 -12.53
C LYS A 174 14.99 -8.75 -12.64
N ILE A 175 14.22 -8.92 -11.55
CA ILE A 175 12.76 -8.65 -11.51
C ILE A 175 12.40 -7.24 -11.02
N TYR A 176 13.36 -6.40 -10.59
CA TYR A 176 13.05 -5.05 -10.12
C TYR A 176 12.13 -4.25 -11.07
N ASN A 177 12.35 -4.37 -12.38
CA ASN A 177 11.51 -3.69 -13.38
C ASN A 177 10.06 -4.20 -13.40
N VAL A 178 9.81 -5.48 -13.06
CA VAL A 178 8.47 -6.05 -13.05
C VAL A 178 7.64 -5.51 -11.88
N THR A 179 8.28 -5.24 -10.74
CA THR A 179 7.60 -4.56 -9.63
C THR A 179 7.18 -3.14 -10.00
N GLU A 180 7.91 -2.49 -10.91
CA GLU A 180 7.52 -1.17 -11.43
C GLU A 180 6.32 -1.27 -12.37
N VAL A 181 6.26 -2.28 -13.24
CA VAL A 181 5.08 -2.54 -14.09
C VAL A 181 3.81 -2.72 -13.26
N LEU A 182 3.89 -3.46 -12.14
CA LEU A 182 2.77 -3.59 -11.22
C LEU A 182 2.36 -2.25 -10.62
N ARG A 183 3.34 -1.41 -10.22
CA ARG A 183 3.06 -0.06 -9.71
C ARG A 183 2.36 0.79 -10.75
N SER A 184 2.87 0.85 -11.98
CA SER A 184 2.26 1.61 -13.06
C SER A 184 0.83 1.13 -13.38
N LEU A 185 0.58 -0.17 -13.33
CA LEU A 185 -0.77 -0.73 -13.50
C LEU A 185 -1.70 -0.27 -12.38
N LEU A 186 -1.24 -0.24 -11.13
CA LEU A 186 -2.03 0.26 -10.00
C LEU A 186 -2.29 1.77 -10.13
N GLU A 187 -1.31 2.55 -10.59
CA GLU A 187 -1.46 3.99 -10.81
C GLU A 187 -2.55 4.33 -11.83
N ALA A 188 -2.82 3.45 -12.80
CA ALA A 188 -3.94 3.61 -13.72
C ALA A 188 -5.30 3.63 -13.01
N GLY A 189 -5.41 2.97 -11.85
CA GLY A 189 -6.62 2.97 -11.01
C GLY A 189 -6.76 4.20 -10.10
N ARG A 190 -5.88 5.19 -10.20
CA ARG A 190 -5.91 6.42 -9.38
C ARG A 190 -7.14 7.29 -9.65
N TYR A 191 -7.64 7.27 -10.89
CA TYR A 191 -8.79 8.03 -11.32
C TYR A 191 -9.91 7.09 -11.77
N PRO A 192 -11.18 7.48 -11.61
CA PRO A 192 -12.28 6.72 -12.17
C PRO A 192 -12.17 6.66 -13.70
N ILE A 193 -12.52 5.50 -14.28
CA ILE A 193 -12.59 5.25 -15.73
C ILE A 193 -14.07 5.21 -16.12
#